data_AF-A0A0F0L920-F1
#
_entry.id   AF-A0A0F0L920-F1
#
_cell.length_a   1.000
_cell.length_b   1.000
_cell.length_c   1.000
_cell.angle_alpha   90.00
_cell.angle_beta   90.00
_cell.angle_gamma   90.00
#
_symmetry.space_group_name_H-M   'P 1'
#
loop_
_entity.id
_entity.type
_entity.pdbx_description
1 polymer ?
#
loop_
_entity_poly.entity_id
_entity_poly.type
_entity_poly.pdbx_seq_one_letter_code
_entity_poly.pdbx_strand_id
1 'polypeptide(L)'
;MSEVTWGVGGTLVRVTSIDPVSGTIYFRVRNGNDGSVTNLPESDDLRPGDILIIAADGEWDVPPADVWSETYVVAVVRSVLDDGTVLVDNGATLKSVRNDREVKVEANNTVEYSDIEGVVRVVSETPIRSSQGDDVTIDSVRAEYLWDHKGLGAGFSDFGGYPEVKARAQELIETQLERRKKLDKIKARPVKGVLFTGPPGTGKTHLARIIARESNAEFFLVSGPTVVSKWVGDTEDTLRKIFDAATSSKSGRAIIFFDEIDSIAERRGADSHESSRRLVAQLLTLMDGYDDRGKSVIVIAATNRAEALDPALLRPGRFDWEIPFGMPTLSDRLEILKVRASKLVTSSDLPLEDVATLTEGWSAAELTAIWTEAALVAAGDNRERIAGEDLAVAYERVARKPRRSISGEGE
;
A
#
# COMPACT_ATOMS: atom_id res chain seq x y z
N MET A 1 -15.20 -22.81 -1.53
CA MET A 1 -13.94 -23.51 -1.21
C MET A 1 -14.30 -24.59 -0.20
N SER A 2 -14.23 -25.85 -0.61
CA SER A 2 -14.53 -27.00 0.24
C SER A 2 -13.51 -27.09 1.39
N GLU A 3 -14.00 -27.17 2.62
CA GLU A 3 -13.18 -27.51 3.79
C GLU A 3 -12.52 -28.86 3.57
N VAL A 4 -11.19 -28.87 3.50
CA VAL A 4 -10.40 -30.10 3.60
C VAL A 4 -10.29 -30.42 5.08
N THR A 5 -11.01 -31.44 5.52
CA THR A 5 -10.89 -32.00 6.87
C THR A 5 -9.65 -32.88 6.95
N TRP A 6 -8.64 -32.44 7.70
CA TRP A 6 -7.43 -33.22 8.01
C TRP A 6 -7.79 -34.43 8.89
N GLY A 7 -7.19 -35.60 8.64
CA GLY A 7 -7.40 -36.80 9.46
C GLY A 7 -6.76 -36.72 10.86
N VAL A 8 -5.72 -35.89 11.01
CA VAL A 8 -4.95 -35.73 12.26
C VAL A 8 -4.53 -34.26 12.42
N GLY A 9 -4.78 -33.66 13.60
CA GLY A 9 -4.30 -32.31 13.93
C GLY A 9 -2.93 -32.38 14.60
N GLY A 10 -1.88 -31.83 13.99
CA GLY A 10 -0.52 -31.98 14.50
C GLY A 10 0.48 -30.94 14.02
N THR A 11 1.74 -31.12 14.42
CA THR A 11 2.86 -30.25 14.03
C THR A 11 3.45 -30.75 12.72
N LEU A 12 3.59 -29.86 11.75
CA LEU A 12 4.23 -30.15 10.49
C LEU A 12 5.76 -30.23 10.69
N VAL A 13 6.38 -31.34 10.29
CA VAL A 13 7.82 -31.60 10.40
C VAL A 13 8.42 -32.10 9.09
N ARG A 14 9.72 -31.92 8.91
CA ARG A 14 10.53 -32.56 7.85
C ARG A 14 11.54 -33.52 8.46
N VAL A 15 11.57 -34.76 7.99
CA VAL A 15 12.55 -35.76 8.46
C VAL A 15 13.97 -35.34 8.05
N THR A 16 14.88 -35.24 9.00
CA THR A 16 16.28 -34.86 8.77
C THR A 16 17.19 -36.09 8.73
N SER A 17 16.99 -37.05 9.61
CA SER A 17 17.70 -38.34 9.60
C SER A 17 16.92 -39.41 10.36
N ILE A 18 17.25 -40.67 10.11
CA ILE A 18 16.65 -41.82 10.78
C ILE A 18 17.79 -42.67 11.32
N ASP A 19 17.79 -42.95 12.62
CA ASP A 19 18.72 -43.89 13.23
C ASP A 19 18.23 -45.33 12.97
N PRO A 20 18.98 -46.12 12.17
CA PRO A 20 18.57 -47.47 11.77
C PRO A 20 18.61 -48.48 12.93
N VAL A 21 19.26 -48.16 14.05
CA VAL A 21 19.39 -49.07 15.20
C VAL A 21 18.26 -48.85 16.21
N SER A 22 17.94 -47.60 16.51
CA SER A 22 16.90 -47.25 17.49
C SER A 22 15.53 -46.99 16.86
N GLY A 23 15.45 -46.81 15.54
CA GLY A 23 14.24 -46.37 14.85
C GLY A 23 13.86 -44.93 15.17
N THR A 24 14.76 -44.16 15.79
CA THR A 24 14.51 -42.75 16.11
C THR A 24 14.55 -41.91 14.84
N ILE A 25 13.47 -41.17 14.60
CA ILE A 25 13.36 -40.19 13.51
C ILE A 25 13.71 -38.83 14.08
N TYR A 26 14.76 -38.24 13.54
CA TYR A 26 15.10 -36.83 13.76
C TYR A 26 14.38 -36.01 12.70
N PHE A 27 13.79 -34.90 13.12
CA PHE A 27 13.00 -34.04 12.25
C PHE A 27 13.18 -32.58 12.61
N ARG A 28 12.81 -31.69 11.69
CA ARG A 28 12.83 -30.24 11.87
C ARG A 28 11.43 -29.67 11.69
N VAL A 29 11.01 -28.84 12.62
CA VAL A 29 9.74 -28.09 12.53
C VAL A 29 9.92 -26.82 11.70
N ARG A 30 8.81 -26.24 11.21
CA ARG A 30 8.83 -25.04 10.34
C ARG A 30 9.62 -23.84 10.85
N ASN A 31 9.76 -23.68 12.16
CA ASN A 31 10.49 -22.56 12.76
C ASN A 31 12.01 -22.82 12.87
N GLY A 32 12.51 -23.92 12.30
CA GLY A 32 13.93 -24.26 12.27
C GLY A 32 14.42 -25.10 13.46
N ASN A 33 13.56 -25.35 14.47
CA ASN A 33 13.95 -26.17 15.61
C ASN A 33 14.03 -27.66 15.26
N ASP A 34 15.01 -28.34 15.84
CA ASP A 34 15.19 -29.78 15.72
C ASP A 34 14.37 -30.53 16.80
N GLY A 35 13.88 -31.70 16.45
CA GLY A 35 13.16 -32.62 17.32
C GLY A 35 13.45 -34.08 16.96
N SER A 36 13.02 -34.99 17.82
CA SER A 36 13.16 -36.43 17.59
C SER A 36 11.98 -37.19 18.15
N VAL A 37 11.61 -38.28 17.51
CA VAL A 37 10.56 -39.21 17.96
C VAL A 37 11.01 -40.64 17.76
N THR A 38 10.64 -41.51 18.68
CA THR A 38 10.99 -42.94 18.65
C THR A 38 9.69 -43.75 18.64
N ASN A 39 9.68 -44.91 17.98
CA ASN A 39 8.53 -45.82 17.84
C ASN A 39 7.32 -45.22 17.09
N LEU A 40 7.54 -44.48 16.00
CA LEU A 40 6.44 -44.14 15.08
C LEU A 40 5.93 -45.44 14.40
N PRO A 41 4.64 -45.79 14.54
CA PRO A 41 4.07 -46.96 13.86
C PRO A 41 4.09 -46.77 12.34
N GLU A 42 4.31 -47.85 11.59
CA GLU A 42 4.31 -47.88 10.11
C GLU A 42 5.32 -46.92 9.44
N SER A 43 6.42 -46.58 10.12
CA SER A 43 7.45 -45.63 9.66
C SER A 43 8.52 -46.21 8.73
N ASP A 44 8.42 -47.49 8.35
CA ASP A 44 9.46 -48.22 7.59
C ASP A 44 9.75 -47.63 6.20
N ASP A 45 8.80 -46.89 5.62
CA ASP A 45 8.93 -46.27 4.30
C ASP A 45 9.44 -44.82 4.33
N LEU A 46 9.63 -44.24 5.52
CA LEU A 46 10.06 -42.84 5.67
C LEU A 46 11.53 -42.65 5.28
N ARG A 47 11.79 -41.52 4.63
CA ARG A 47 13.11 -41.12 4.16
C ARG A 47 13.47 -39.73 4.67
N PRO A 48 14.77 -39.45 4.85
CA PRO A 48 15.23 -38.08 5.00
C PRO A 48 14.68 -37.20 3.86
N GLY A 49 14.03 -36.11 4.23
CA GLY A 49 13.35 -35.20 3.31
C GLY A 49 11.82 -35.28 3.32
N ASP A 50 11.23 -36.36 3.82
CA ASP A 50 9.78 -36.53 3.86
C ASP A 50 9.12 -35.53 4.82
N ILE A 51 7.91 -35.11 4.48
CA ILE A 51 7.10 -34.19 5.27
C ILE A 51 6.00 -34.97 6.00
N LEU A 52 5.86 -34.71 7.30
CA LEU A 52 4.88 -35.39 8.16
C LEU A 52 4.09 -34.35 8.96
N ILE A 53 2.84 -34.68 9.29
CA ILE A 53 2.12 -34.09 10.41
C ILE A 53 2.26 -35.07 11.57
N ILE A 54 2.78 -34.64 12.72
CA ILE A 54 2.86 -35.48 13.93
C ILE A 54 1.94 -34.89 15.01
N ALA A 55 0.96 -35.66 15.48
CA ALA A 55 0.08 -35.31 16.59
C ALA A 55 0.73 -35.52 17.95
N ALA A 56 0.13 -34.91 18.98
CA ALA A 56 0.65 -34.96 20.36
C ALA A 56 0.60 -36.37 20.99
N ASP A 57 -0.25 -37.25 20.46
CA ASP A 57 -0.41 -38.66 20.86
C ASP A 57 0.47 -39.64 20.07
N GLY A 58 1.25 -39.14 19.11
CA GLY A 58 2.16 -39.95 18.30
C GLY A 58 1.57 -40.50 17.01
N GLU A 59 0.31 -40.19 16.68
CA GLU A 59 -0.23 -40.41 15.33
C GLU A 59 0.43 -39.48 14.31
N TRP A 60 0.57 -39.95 13.07
CA TRP A 60 1.15 -39.15 12.00
C TRP A 60 0.49 -39.40 10.64
N ASP A 61 0.60 -38.42 9.76
CA ASP A 61 0.08 -38.49 8.39
C ASP A 61 0.99 -37.74 7.40
N VAL A 62 0.94 -38.10 6.12
CA VAL A 62 1.66 -37.41 5.03
C VAL A 62 0.73 -36.35 4.44
N PRO A 63 1.02 -35.05 4.60
CA PRO A 63 0.18 -34.01 4.04
C PRO A 63 0.28 -33.98 2.51
N PRO A 64 -0.73 -33.46 1.79
CA PRO A 64 -0.62 -33.15 0.36
C PRO A 64 0.65 -32.36 0.04
N ALA A 65 1.24 -32.61 -1.14
CA ALA A 65 2.56 -32.11 -1.51
C ALA A 65 2.68 -30.56 -1.54
N ASP A 66 1.56 -29.85 -1.61
CA ASP A 66 1.45 -28.38 -1.65
C ASP A 66 1.32 -27.72 -0.28
N VAL A 67 1.18 -28.51 0.80
CA VAL A 67 0.98 -27.97 2.16
C VAL A 67 2.28 -27.38 2.72
N TRP A 68 3.45 -27.90 2.32
CA TRP A 68 4.75 -27.38 2.71
C TRP A 68 5.34 -26.45 1.64
N SER A 69 4.98 -25.17 1.66
CA SER A 69 5.68 -24.14 0.89
C SER A 69 7.05 -23.88 1.52
N GLU A 70 8.13 -24.29 0.87
CA GLU A 70 9.47 -23.87 1.27
C GLU A 70 9.64 -22.37 1.01
N THR A 71 9.71 -21.59 2.07
CA THR A 71 10.00 -20.15 1.95
C THR A 71 11.50 -19.97 1.82
N TYR A 72 11.97 -19.86 0.59
CA TYR A 72 13.33 -19.44 0.29
C TYR A 72 13.45 -17.93 0.44
N VAL A 73 14.51 -17.50 1.11
CA VAL A 73 14.80 -16.09 1.42
C VAL A 73 16.15 -15.73 0.83
N VAL A 74 16.24 -14.55 0.24
CA VAL A 74 17.50 -13.98 -0.27
C VAL A 74 18.03 -12.97 0.75
N ALA A 75 19.31 -13.09 1.12
CA ALA A 75 19.94 -12.23 2.12
C ALA A 75 21.44 -12.01 1.84
N VAL A 76 22.00 -10.94 2.40
CA VAL A 76 23.42 -10.60 2.26
C VAL A 76 24.20 -11.21 3.42
N VAL A 77 25.30 -11.90 3.10
CA VAL A 77 26.20 -12.47 4.10
C VAL A 77 27.04 -11.36 4.73
N ARG A 78 26.96 -11.23 6.05
CA ARG A 78 27.77 -10.26 6.82
C ARG A 78 29.09 -10.84 7.28
N SER A 79 29.08 -12.11 7.68
CA SER A 79 30.26 -12.82 8.13
C SER A 79 30.04 -14.33 8.00
N VAL A 80 31.11 -15.06 7.75
CA VAL A 80 31.16 -16.52 7.90
C VAL A 80 32.00 -16.80 9.14
N LEU A 81 31.44 -17.54 10.10
CA LEU A 81 32.10 -17.89 11.35
C LEU A 81 33.02 -19.11 11.14
N ASP A 82 33.97 -19.31 12.06
CA ASP A 82 34.96 -20.39 11.97
C ASP A 82 34.34 -21.80 12.00
N ASP A 83 33.11 -21.93 12.51
CA ASP A 83 32.35 -23.19 12.59
C ASP A 83 31.50 -23.47 11.32
N GLY A 84 31.59 -22.62 10.29
CA GLY A 84 30.82 -22.76 9.05
C GLY A 84 29.43 -22.11 9.09
N THR A 85 29.03 -21.49 10.22
CA THR A 85 27.79 -20.72 10.30
C THR A 85 27.90 -19.42 9.53
N VAL A 86 26.86 -19.10 8.75
CA VAL A 86 26.77 -17.90 7.92
C VAL A 86 25.80 -16.91 8.58
N LEU A 87 26.30 -15.73 8.92
CA LEU A 87 25.46 -14.65 9.42
C LEU A 87 24.89 -13.87 8.23
N VAL A 88 23.56 -13.90 8.05
CA VAL A 88 22.87 -13.25 6.95
C VAL A 88 22.01 -12.08 7.42
N ASP A 89 21.89 -11.07 6.57
CA ASP A 89 21.08 -9.88 6.77
C ASP A 89 20.05 -9.76 5.65
N ASN A 90 18.77 -9.80 6.02
CA ASN A 90 17.64 -9.65 5.10
C ASN A 90 17.04 -8.23 5.11
N GLY A 91 17.73 -7.26 5.70
CA GLY A 91 17.28 -5.86 5.82
C GLY A 91 16.41 -5.57 7.04
N ALA A 92 15.94 -6.59 7.76
CA ALA A 92 15.15 -6.42 8.98
C ALA A 92 15.87 -6.93 10.24
N THR A 93 16.55 -8.07 10.12
CA THR A 93 17.23 -8.74 11.24
C THR A 93 18.46 -9.49 10.76
N LEU A 94 19.48 -9.56 11.62
CA LEU A 94 20.59 -10.50 11.46
C LEU A 94 20.15 -11.89 11.91
N LYS A 95 20.34 -12.89 11.05
CA LYS A 95 20.06 -14.30 11.34
C LYS A 95 21.32 -15.14 11.16
N SER A 96 21.52 -16.13 12.02
CA SER A 96 22.51 -17.19 11.81
C SER A 96 21.89 -18.33 11.01
N VAL A 97 22.56 -18.71 9.93
CA VAL A 97 22.11 -19.74 8.98
C VAL A 97 23.24 -20.75 8.82
N ARG A 98 22.92 -22.04 8.83
CA ARG A 98 23.93 -23.09 8.62
C ARG A 98 24.30 -23.17 7.14
N ASN A 99 25.53 -23.60 6.87
CA ASN A 99 25.99 -23.90 5.51
C ASN A 99 26.37 -25.38 5.39
N ASP A 100 25.42 -26.25 5.73
CA ASP A 100 25.61 -27.70 5.79
C ASP A 100 25.93 -28.31 4.41
N ARG A 101 25.69 -27.57 3.32
CA ARG A 101 25.97 -27.96 1.93
C ARG A 101 27.36 -27.54 1.43
N GLU A 102 28.21 -26.99 2.30
CA GLU A 102 29.55 -26.49 1.97
C GLU A 102 29.55 -25.55 0.77
N VAL A 103 28.50 -24.73 0.62
CA VAL A 103 28.44 -23.71 -0.44
C VAL A 103 29.60 -22.76 -0.20
N LYS A 104 30.41 -22.46 -1.22
CA LYS A 104 31.47 -21.45 -1.11
C LYS A 104 30.83 -20.09 -0.93
N VAL A 105 30.86 -19.58 0.30
CA VAL A 105 30.23 -18.33 0.70
C VAL A 105 31.30 -17.45 1.34
N GLU A 106 31.33 -16.19 0.92
CA GLU A 106 32.19 -15.15 1.46
C GLU A 106 31.34 -13.99 2.01
N ALA A 107 31.95 -13.16 2.85
CA ALA A 107 31.32 -11.92 3.29
C ALA A 107 30.94 -11.07 2.07
N ASN A 108 29.76 -10.45 2.11
CA ASN A 108 29.13 -9.67 1.05
C ASN A 108 28.56 -10.47 -0.13
N ASN A 109 28.64 -11.79 -0.16
CA ASN A 109 27.82 -12.55 -1.12
C ASN A 109 26.32 -12.38 -0.78
N THR A 110 25.48 -12.41 -1.81
CA THR A 110 24.04 -12.63 -1.62
C THR A 110 23.74 -14.10 -1.79
N VAL A 111 23.08 -14.67 -0.79
CA VAL A 111 22.73 -16.09 -0.73
C VAL A 111 21.23 -16.28 -0.67
N GLU A 112 20.77 -17.37 -1.25
CA GLU A 112 19.42 -17.90 -1.02
C GLU A 112 19.53 -18.96 0.06
N TYR A 113 18.66 -18.88 1.06
CA TYR A 113 18.63 -19.82 2.17
C TYR A 113 17.19 -20.13 2.59
N SER A 114 17.02 -21.23 3.30
CA SER A 114 15.80 -21.49 4.07
C SER A 114 16.17 -21.85 5.51
N ASP A 115 15.24 -21.66 6.45
CA ASP A 115 15.46 -22.02 7.85
C ASP A 115 15.69 -23.55 8.03
N ILE A 116 15.45 -24.36 6.98
CA ILE A 116 15.55 -25.82 6.99
C ILE A 116 16.81 -26.30 6.28
N GLU A 117 17.05 -25.83 5.05
CA GLU A 117 18.16 -26.30 4.21
C GLU A 117 19.47 -25.53 4.46
N GLY A 118 19.41 -24.46 5.26
CA GLY A 118 20.54 -23.56 5.41
C GLY A 118 20.79 -22.81 4.10
N VAL A 119 22.05 -22.45 3.84
CA VAL A 119 22.45 -21.80 2.58
C VAL A 119 22.32 -22.78 1.42
N VAL A 120 21.50 -22.41 0.44
CA VAL A 120 21.19 -23.23 -0.74
C VAL A 120 22.17 -22.93 -1.87
N ARG A 121 22.40 -21.64 -2.16
CA ARG A 121 23.33 -21.18 -3.19
C ARG A 121 23.75 -19.73 -2.97
N VAL A 122 24.88 -19.35 -3.57
CA VAL A 122 25.22 -17.95 -3.83
C VAL A 122 24.42 -17.49 -5.06
N VAL A 123 23.57 -16.49 -4.86
CA VAL A 123 22.78 -15.85 -5.93
C VAL A 123 23.62 -14.77 -6.61
N SER A 124 24.53 -14.12 -5.88
CA SER A 124 25.47 -13.14 -6.42
C SER A 124 26.72 -13.02 -5.55
N GLU A 125 27.87 -12.85 -6.19
CA GLU A 125 29.15 -12.62 -5.52
C GLU A 125 29.21 -11.23 -4.84
N THR A 126 28.39 -10.29 -5.29
CA THR A 126 28.21 -8.96 -4.70
C THR A 126 26.83 -8.82 -4.04
N PRO A 127 26.64 -7.91 -3.07
CA PRO A 127 25.35 -7.72 -2.42
C PRO A 127 24.26 -7.29 -3.42
N ILE A 128 23.35 -8.20 -3.77
CA ILE A 128 22.05 -7.84 -4.32
C ILE A 128 21.24 -7.29 -3.16
N ARG A 129 21.21 -5.97 -3.07
CA ARG A 129 20.31 -5.24 -2.20
C ARG A 129 18.92 -5.32 -2.82
N SER A 130 17.90 -5.71 -2.04
CA SER A 130 16.51 -5.46 -2.41
C SER A 130 16.27 -3.96 -2.39
N SER A 131 16.71 -3.21 -3.41
CA SER A 131 16.41 -1.77 -3.57
C SER A 131 16.57 -0.94 -2.27
N GLN A 132 17.55 -1.24 -1.44
CA GLN A 132 17.85 -0.45 -0.23
C GLN A 132 19.36 -0.30 -0.14
N GLY A 133 19.84 0.86 -0.59
CA GLY A 133 21.25 1.20 -0.58
C GLY A 133 21.80 1.69 -1.93
N ASP A 134 20.96 2.13 -2.87
CA ASP A 134 21.36 3.38 -3.53
C ASP A 134 21.21 4.46 -2.47
N ASP A 135 22.24 5.29 -2.30
CA ASP A 135 22.10 6.56 -1.60
C ASP A 135 20.83 7.20 -2.16
N VAL A 136 19.79 7.43 -1.35
CA VAL A 136 18.52 7.91 -1.92
C VAL A 136 18.87 9.17 -2.70
N THR A 137 18.65 9.19 -4.00
CA THR A 137 18.96 10.36 -4.82
C THR A 137 17.67 11.07 -5.17
N ILE A 138 17.75 12.36 -5.47
CA ILE A 138 16.61 13.09 -6.04
C ILE A 138 16.08 12.37 -7.28
N ASP A 139 16.97 11.80 -8.11
CA ASP A 139 16.58 11.06 -9.30
C ASP A 139 15.84 9.75 -8.98
N SER A 140 16.31 8.97 -7.99
CA SER A 140 15.61 7.77 -7.53
C SER A 140 14.21 8.08 -6.96
N VAL A 141 14.09 9.17 -6.20
CA VAL A 141 12.82 9.64 -5.66
C VAL A 141 11.89 10.10 -6.76
N ARG A 142 12.41 10.81 -7.77
CA ARG A 142 11.59 11.18 -8.93
C ARG A 142 11.16 9.94 -9.71
N ALA A 143 12.02 8.94 -9.88
CA ALA A 143 11.63 7.70 -10.55
C ALA A 143 10.53 6.94 -9.82
N GLU A 144 10.51 6.95 -8.48
CA GLU A 144 9.53 6.21 -7.69
C GLU A 144 8.25 6.99 -7.40
N TYR A 145 8.35 8.27 -6.99
CA TYR A 145 7.22 9.03 -6.43
C TYR A 145 6.63 10.05 -7.41
N LEU A 146 7.38 10.47 -8.45
CA LEU A 146 6.85 11.41 -9.44
C LEU A 146 5.89 10.69 -10.37
N TRP A 147 4.63 11.08 -10.33
CA TRP A 147 3.61 10.57 -11.23
C TRP A 147 3.78 11.20 -12.63
N ASP A 148 3.70 10.39 -13.68
CA ASP A 148 3.78 10.90 -15.05
C ASP A 148 2.64 11.89 -15.32
N HIS A 149 2.98 13.10 -15.80
CA HIS A 149 2.02 14.12 -16.15
C HIS A 149 1.01 13.65 -17.21
N LYS A 150 1.42 12.75 -18.13
CA LYS A 150 0.49 12.11 -19.08
C LYS A 150 -0.48 11.14 -18.39
N GLY A 151 -0.07 10.57 -17.26
CA GLY A 151 -0.85 9.68 -16.40
C GLY A 151 -1.73 10.40 -15.36
N LEU A 152 -1.70 11.73 -15.26
CA LEU A 152 -2.60 12.49 -14.37
C LEU A 152 -4.07 12.42 -14.85
N GLY A 153 -4.28 12.14 -16.14
CA GLY A 153 -5.61 11.91 -16.69
C GLY A 153 -6.44 13.18 -16.80
N ALA A 154 -7.53 13.25 -16.03
CA ALA A 154 -8.72 14.07 -16.24
C ALA A 154 -8.61 15.52 -15.71
N GLY A 155 -9.43 16.45 -16.21
CA GLY A 155 -9.56 17.85 -15.74
C GLY A 155 -10.79 18.07 -14.86
N PHE A 156 -11.12 19.30 -14.49
CA PHE A 156 -12.30 19.57 -13.62
C PHE A 156 -13.65 19.11 -14.22
N SER A 157 -13.76 19.09 -15.55
CA SER A 157 -14.94 18.55 -16.26
C SER A 157 -15.18 17.06 -16.01
N ASP A 158 -14.17 16.36 -15.53
CA ASP A 158 -14.19 14.92 -15.29
C ASP A 158 -14.46 14.56 -13.83
N PHE A 159 -14.59 15.56 -12.96
CA PHE A 159 -15.04 15.41 -11.58
C PHE A 159 -16.53 15.74 -11.54
N GLY A 160 -17.42 14.77 -11.34
CA GLY A 160 -18.86 15.02 -11.23
C GLY A 160 -19.25 15.55 -9.86
N GLY A 161 -20.22 16.47 -9.78
CA GLY A 161 -20.75 16.99 -8.52
C GLY A 161 -19.78 17.85 -7.72
N TYR A 162 -20.04 17.96 -6.42
CA TYR A 162 -19.25 18.63 -5.38
C TYR A 162 -18.85 20.08 -5.72
N PRO A 163 -19.82 20.98 -5.96
CA PRO A 163 -19.54 22.35 -6.40
C PRO A 163 -18.66 23.13 -5.41
N GLU A 164 -18.90 22.97 -4.10
CA GLU A 164 -18.11 23.66 -3.07
C GLU A 164 -16.66 23.16 -3.00
N VAL A 165 -16.46 21.84 -3.07
CA VAL A 165 -15.13 21.22 -3.10
C VAL A 165 -14.35 21.68 -4.33
N LYS A 166 -15.00 21.71 -5.50
CA LYS A 166 -14.39 22.22 -6.74
C LYS A 166 -14.00 23.69 -6.62
N ALA A 167 -14.89 24.53 -6.08
CA ALA A 167 -14.63 25.95 -5.90
C ALA A 167 -13.41 26.18 -4.98
N ARG A 168 -13.31 25.42 -3.88
CA ARG A 168 -12.15 25.50 -2.97
C ARG A 168 -10.86 25.00 -3.62
N ALA A 169 -10.93 23.96 -4.44
CA ALA A 169 -9.79 23.48 -5.22
C ALA A 169 -9.33 24.50 -6.28
N GLN A 170 -10.26 25.18 -6.96
CA GLN A 170 -9.94 26.26 -7.90
C GLN A 170 -9.31 27.46 -7.18
N GLU A 171 -9.86 27.86 -6.03
CA GLU A 171 -9.32 28.93 -5.19
C GLU A 171 -7.87 28.63 -4.76
N LEU A 172 -7.60 27.38 -4.40
CA LEU A 172 -6.24 26.91 -4.06
C LEU A 172 -5.28 27.10 -5.23
N ILE A 173 -5.67 26.69 -6.44
CA ILE A 173 -4.85 26.82 -7.66
C ILE A 173 -4.58 28.31 -7.94
N GLU A 174 -5.64 29.11 -8.04
CA GLU A 174 -5.53 30.53 -8.38
C GLU A 174 -4.66 31.29 -7.37
N THR A 175 -4.88 31.05 -6.07
CA THR A 175 -4.28 31.87 -5.02
C THR A 175 -2.85 31.42 -4.73
N GLN A 176 -2.62 30.11 -4.58
CA GLN A 176 -1.35 29.58 -4.07
C GLN A 176 -0.37 29.17 -5.18
N LEU A 177 -0.86 28.72 -6.35
CA LEU A 177 -0.01 28.25 -7.45
C LEU A 177 0.19 29.32 -8.53
N GLU A 178 -0.86 30.07 -8.87
CA GLU A 178 -0.77 31.09 -9.91
C GLU A 178 -0.36 32.47 -9.38
N ARG A 179 -0.95 32.92 -8.27
CA ARG A 179 -0.74 34.25 -7.70
C ARG A 179 0.36 34.30 -6.64
N ARG A 180 1.20 33.26 -6.53
CA ARG A 180 2.22 33.17 -5.47
C ARG A 180 3.14 34.39 -5.34
N LYS A 181 3.66 34.88 -6.48
CA LYS A 181 4.51 36.09 -6.51
C LYS A 181 3.83 37.33 -5.93
N LYS A 182 2.49 37.43 -6.01
CA LYS A 182 1.73 38.54 -5.41
C LYS A 182 1.66 38.37 -3.89
N LEU A 183 1.46 37.15 -3.39
CA LEU A 183 1.49 36.84 -1.96
C LEU A 183 2.86 37.19 -1.34
N ASP A 184 3.94 36.80 -2.02
CA ASP A 184 5.31 37.10 -1.56
C ASP A 184 5.55 38.61 -1.47
N LYS A 185 5.08 39.40 -2.45
CA LYS A 185 5.23 40.87 -2.48
C LYS A 185 4.55 41.55 -1.29
N ILE A 186 3.37 41.06 -0.89
CA ILE A 186 2.65 41.62 0.26
C ILE A 186 3.05 40.95 1.58
N LYS A 187 4.06 40.06 1.57
CA LYS A 187 4.53 39.29 2.72
C LYS A 187 3.41 38.47 3.38
N ALA A 188 2.40 38.06 2.59
CA ALA A 188 1.37 37.15 3.06
C ALA A 188 1.98 35.76 3.25
N ARG A 189 1.62 35.11 4.37
CA ARG A 189 2.01 33.73 4.60
C ARG A 189 1.27 32.84 3.59
N PRO A 190 1.97 32.01 2.81
CA PRO A 190 1.33 31.07 1.91
C PRO A 190 0.67 29.92 2.67
N VAL A 191 -0.32 29.30 2.03
CA VAL A 191 -0.86 28.02 2.49
C VAL A 191 0.13 26.94 2.08
N LYS A 192 0.72 26.26 3.07
CA LYS A 192 1.70 25.18 2.82
C LYS A 192 1.03 23.82 2.71
N GLY A 193 -0.03 23.59 3.48
CA GLY A 193 -0.72 22.31 3.57
C GLY A 193 -2.23 22.43 3.40
N VAL A 194 -2.80 21.47 2.67
CA VAL A 194 -4.25 21.26 2.54
C VAL A 194 -4.61 19.83 2.95
N LEU A 195 -5.61 19.67 3.79
CA LEU A 195 -6.12 18.37 4.22
C LEU A 195 -7.47 18.08 3.54
N PHE A 196 -7.56 16.94 2.88
CA PHE A 196 -8.80 16.38 2.34
C PHE A 196 -9.34 15.37 3.34
N THR A 197 -10.50 15.65 3.90
CA THR A 197 -11.15 14.80 4.91
C THR A 197 -12.43 14.19 4.37
N GLY A 198 -12.88 13.08 4.95
CA GLY A 198 -14.17 12.46 4.65
C GLY A 198 -14.09 11.02 4.18
N PRO A 199 -15.24 10.36 3.92
CA PRO A 199 -15.30 8.91 3.69
C PRO A 199 -14.46 8.42 2.50
N PRO A 200 -14.06 7.13 2.48
CA PRO A 200 -13.37 6.54 1.33
C PRO A 200 -14.26 6.58 0.09
N GLY A 201 -13.62 6.62 -1.09
CA GLY A 201 -14.34 6.57 -2.37
C GLY A 201 -15.07 7.86 -2.79
N THR A 202 -14.88 8.98 -2.10
CA THR A 202 -15.46 10.29 -2.44
C THR A 202 -14.65 11.10 -3.46
N GLY A 203 -13.49 10.59 -3.90
CA GLY A 203 -12.70 11.20 -4.98
C GLY A 203 -11.55 12.12 -4.54
N LYS A 204 -11.11 12.07 -3.27
CA LYS A 204 -9.96 12.84 -2.75
C LYS A 204 -8.70 12.74 -3.62
N THR A 205 -8.22 11.53 -3.87
CA THR A 205 -7.04 11.24 -4.73
C THR A 205 -7.28 11.64 -6.19
N HIS A 206 -8.53 11.57 -6.66
CA HIS A 206 -8.87 12.02 -8.02
C HIS A 206 -8.78 13.54 -8.15
N LEU A 207 -9.33 14.30 -7.19
CA LEU A 207 -9.25 15.75 -7.20
C LEU A 207 -7.81 16.25 -7.07
N ALA A 208 -6.97 15.63 -6.23
CA ALA A 208 -5.56 15.99 -6.11
C ALA A 208 -4.82 15.92 -7.45
N ARG A 209 -5.08 14.88 -8.25
CA ARG A 209 -4.53 14.74 -9.60
C ARG A 209 -5.04 15.81 -10.57
N ILE A 210 -6.33 16.16 -10.49
CA ILE A 210 -6.91 17.25 -11.28
C ILE A 210 -6.24 18.59 -10.94
N ILE A 211 -6.06 18.89 -9.66
CA ILE A 211 -5.38 20.13 -9.22
C ILE A 211 -3.96 20.19 -9.79
N ALA A 212 -3.22 19.08 -9.75
CA ALA A 212 -1.86 19.02 -10.30
C ALA A 212 -1.83 19.26 -11.81
N ARG A 213 -2.78 18.66 -12.55
CA ARG A 213 -2.91 18.85 -14.00
C ARG A 213 -3.22 20.30 -14.35
N GLU A 214 -4.27 20.87 -13.76
CA GLU A 214 -4.77 22.22 -14.07
C GLU A 214 -3.76 23.30 -13.71
N SER A 215 -2.95 23.07 -12.66
CA SER A 215 -1.88 23.98 -12.26
C SER A 215 -0.54 23.77 -12.98
N ASN A 216 -0.44 22.73 -13.83
CA ASN A 216 0.81 22.26 -14.44
C ASN A 216 1.92 22.02 -13.38
N ALA A 217 1.54 21.44 -12.25
CA ALA A 217 2.44 21.08 -11.17
C ALA A 217 2.99 19.66 -11.35
N GLU A 218 4.25 19.46 -10.97
CA GLU A 218 4.78 18.11 -10.77
C GLU A 218 4.04 17.45 -9.59
N PHE A 219 3.58 16.21 -9.75
CA PHE A 219 2.77 15.51 -8.75
C PHE A 219 3.54 14.35 -8.13
N PHE A 220 3.88 14.47 -6.86
CA PHE A 220 4.53 13.41 -6.09
C PHE A 220 3.46 12.67 -5.28
N LEU A 221 3.25 11.39 -5.56
CA LEU A 221 2.31 10.56 -4.79
C LEU A 221 3.05 9.77 -3.72
N VAL A 222 2.64 9.96 -2.47
CA VAL A 222 3.15 9.22 -1.32
C VAL A 222 1.99 8.47 -0.68
N SER A 223 1.94 7.15 -0.85
CA SER A 223 0.89 6.30 -0.28
C SER A 223 1.31 5.80 1.11
N GLY A 224 0.52 6.11 2.14
CA GLY A 224 0.81 5.77 3.53
C GLY A 224 1.14 4.29 3.78
N PRO A 225 0.36 3.30 3.30
CA PRO A 225 0.70 1.88 3.44
C PRO A 225 2.01 1.47 2.74
N THR A 226 2.32 2.09 1.61
CA THR A 226 3.59 1.88 0.90
C THR A 226 4.77 2.47 1.70
N VAL A 227 4.51 3.57 2.42
CA VAL A 227 5.47 4.18 3.33
C VAL A 227 5.69 3.35 4.59
N VAL A 228 4.67 2.74 5.17
CA VAL A 228 4.85 1.91 6.38
C VAL A 228 5.62 0.62 6.06
N SER A 229 5.34 -0.01 4.92
CA SER A 229 5.88 -1.33 4.56
C SER A 229 7.33 -1.30 4.06
N LYS A 230 7.74 -0.28 3.30
CA LYS A 230 9.11 -0.20 2.73
C LYS A 230 10.13 0.50 3.63
N TRP A 231 9.70 1.14 4.72
CA TRP A 231 10.50 2.18 5.40
C TRP A 231 10.92 1.80 6.82
N VAL A 232 11.58 0.65 6.95
CA VAL A 232 12.38 0.31 8.14
C VAL A 232 13.84 0.65 7.80
N GLY A 233 14.33 1.83 8.20
CA GLY A 233 15.74 2.23 8.02
C GLY A 233 15.95 3.65 7.48
N ASP A 234 15.74 3.86 6.17
CA ASP A 234 16.10 5.09 5.42
C ASP A 234 14.97 6.15 5.32
N THR A 235 14.12 6.14 6.34
CA THR A 235 12.76 6.66 6.30
C THR A 235 12.68 8.20 6.26
N GLU A 236 13.54 8.89 7.01
CA GLU A 236 13.51 10.36 7.11
C GLU A 236 14.16 11.03 5.90
N ASP A 237 15.15 10.36 5.31
CA ASP A 237 15.97 10.91 4.25
C ASP A 237 15.25 10.84 2.89
N THR A 238 14.49 9.78 2.63
CA THR A 238 13.59 9.71 1.48
C THR A 238 12.52 10.80 1.54
N LEU A 239 11.91 11.02 2.71
CA LEU A 239 10.92 12.08 2.88
C LEU A 239 11.53 13.46 2.62
N ARG A 240 12.74 13.72 3.13
CA ARG A 240 13.49 14.95 2.82
C ARG A 240 13.75 15.10 1.33
N LYS A 241 14.21 14.04 0.67
CA LYS A 241 14.52 14.05 -0.77
C LYS A 241 13.28 14.19 -1.66
N ILE A 242 12.10 13.76 -1.21
CA ILE A 242 10.81 14.09 -1.86
C ILE A 242 10.57 15.61 -1.84
N PHE A 243 10.76 16.26 -0.70
CA PHE A 243 10.64 17.72 -0.59
C PHE A 243 11.71 18.44 -1.43
N ASP A 244 12.95 17.95 -1.43
CA ASP A 244 14.04 18.52 -2.25
C ASP A 244 13.74 18.36 -3.75
N ALA A 245 13.22 17.20 -4.18
CA ALA A 245 12.80 16.95 -5.55
C ALA A 245 11.65 17.87 -5.97
N ALA A 246 10.67 18.09 -5.08
CA ALA A 246 9.51 18.95 -5.33
C ALA A 246 9.90 20.43 -5.41
N THR A 247 10.76 20.91 -4.50
CA THR A 247 11.29 22.29 -4.54
C THR A 247 12.19 22.53 -5.76
N SER A 248 12.87 21.48 -6.23
CA SER A 248 13.67 21.48 -7.46
C SER A 248 12.84 21.28 -8.75
N SER A 249 11.50 21.27 -8.66
CA SER A 249 10.61 21.09 -9.81
C SER A 249 10.93 22.03 -10.97
N LYS A 250 10.95 21.47 -12.18
CA LYS A 250 11.25 22.18 -13.43
C LYS A 250 10.17 23.19 -13.78
N SER A 251 8.91 22.90 -13.50
CA SER A 251 7.79 23.84 -13.73
C SER A 251 7.73 24.96 -12.70
N GLY A 252 8.50 24.84 -11.61
CA GLY A 252 8.44 25.75 -10.46
C GLY A 252 7.21 25.55 -9.58
N ARG A 253 6.36 24.58 -9.92
CA ARG A 253 5.16 24.18 -9.17
C ARG A 253 5.23 22.70 -8.87
N ALA A 254 4.92 22.32 -7.64
CA ALA A 254 4.86 20.92 -7.25
C ALA A 254 3.76 20.71 -6.21
N ILE A 255 3.16 19.52 -6.26
CA ILE A 255 2.21 19.03 -5.27
C ILE A 255 2.78 17.72 -4.72
N ILE A 256 2.95 17.67 -3.40
CA ILE A 256 3.24 16.43 -2.68
C ILE A 256 1.92 15.95 -2.09
N PHE A 257 1.39 14.85 -2.62
CA PHE A 257 0.13 14.27 -2.17
C PHE A 257 0.36 13.05 -1.30
N PHE A 258 -0.02 13.14 -0.03
CA PHE A 258 -0.03 12.02 0.91
C PHE A 258 -1.42 11.37 0.91
N ASP A 259 -1.53 10.15 0.38
CA ASP A 259 -2.77 9.37 0.45
C ASP A 259 -2.77 8.50 1.71
N GLU A 260 -3.92 8.40 2.37
CA GLU A 260 -4.10 7.68 3.64
C GLU A 260 -3.07 8.10 4.71
N ILE A 261 -2.93 9.41 4.92
CA ILE A 261 -1.95 9.96 5.88
C ILE A 261 -2.18 9.46 7.31
N ASP A 262 -3.40 9.02 7.65
CA ASP A 262 -3.71 8.40 8.93
C ASP A 262 -2.91 7.11 9.18
N SER A 263 -2.51 6.37 8.14
CA SER A 263 -1.66 5.19 8.32
C SER A 263 -0.24 5.50 8.80
N ILE A 264 0.25 6.73 8.58
CA ILE A 264 1.59 7.17 9.01
C ILE A 264 1.55 8.14 10.19
N ALA A 265 0.41 8.82 10.41
CA ALA A 265 0.27 9.95 11.33
C ALA A 265 -0.87 9.80 12.35
N GLU A 266 -1.11 8.56 12.80
CA GLU A 266 -2.07 8.26 13.85
C GLU A 266 -1.71 8.92 15.21
N ARG A 267 -2.75 9.18 16.00
CA ARG A 267 -2.66 9.84 17.30
C ARG A 267 -1.74 9.05 18.23
N ARG A 268 -0.85 9.76 18.92
CA ARG A 268 0.17 9.20 19.80
C ARG A 268 -0.45 8.32 20.90
N GLY A 269 -0.39 7.00 20.74
CA GLY A 269 -0.72 6.00 21.76
C GLY A 269 0.52 5.23 22.23
N ALA A 270 0.43 4.57 23.40
CA ALA A 270 1.52 3.80 23.99
C ALA A 270 2.09 2.72 23.04
N ASP A 271 1.24 2.15 22.19
CA ASP A 271 1.58 1.07 21.24
C ASP A 271 1.97 1.54 19.83
N SER A 272 2.06 2.86 19.60
CA SER A 272 2.49 3.38 18.29
C SER A 272 3.97 3.06 18.03
N HIS A 273 4.27 2.45 16.88
CA HIS A 273 5.64 2.11 16.47
C HIS A 273 6.54 3.35 16.44
N GLU A 274 7.74 3.24 17.03
CA GLU A 274 8.74 4.32 17.11
C GLU A 274 9.14 4.89 15.73
N SER A 275 9.10 4.07 14.68
CA SER A 275 9.33 4.47 13.29
C SER A 275 8.29 5.46 12.77
N SER A 276 7.00 5.22 13.03
CA SER A 276 5.92 6.15 12.64
C SER A 276 6.04 7.49 13.38
N ARG A 277 6.42 7.48 14.67
CA ARG A 277 6.63 8.73 15.44
C ARG A 277 7.72 9.61 14.84
N ARG A 278 8.83 9.00 14.43
CA ARG A 278 9.95 9.70 13.78
C ARG A 278 9.54 10.30 12.43
N LEU A 279 8.79 9.55 11.64
CA LEU A 279 8.20 10.03 10.38
C LEU A 279 7.33 11.27 10.56
N VAL A 280 6.41 11.24 11.52
CA VAL A 280 5.53 12.38 11.81
C VAL A 280 6.36 13.59 12.24
N ALA A 281 7.34 13.40 13.12
CA ALA A 281 8.23 14.47 13.54
C ALA A 281 8.98 15.10 12.35
N GLN A 282 9.53 14.28 11.46
CA GLN A 282 10.23 14.74 10.27
C GLN A 282 9.28 15.48 9.30
N LEU A 283 8.06 14.97 9.09
CA LEU A 283 7.05 15.66 8.29
C LEU A 283 6.72 17.04 8.86
N LEU A 284 6.54 17.14 10.19
CA LEU A 284 6.29 18.41 10.87
C LEU A 284 7.46 19.39 10.67
N THR A 285 8.70 18.91 10.83
CA THR A 285 9.91 19.71 10.60
C THR A 285 9.99 20.21 9.16
N LEU A 286 9.69 19.35 8.19
CA LEU A 286 9.67 19.74 6.77
C LEU A 286 8.59 20.78 6.51
N MET A 287 7.35 20.56 6.94
CA MET A 287 6.23 21.50 6.79
C MET A 287 6.56 22.89 7.37
N ASP A 288 7.18 22.93 8.56
CA ASP A 288 7.58 24.18 9.21
C ASP A 288 8.76 24.85 8.48
N GLY A 289 9.73 24.06 8.00
CA GLY A 289 11.08 24.51 7.65
C GLY A 289 11.49 24.50 6.18
N TYR A 290 10.69 23.95 5.24
CA TYR A 290 11.11 23.99 3.83
C TYR A 290 11.04 25.43 3.29
N ASP A 291 12.17 25.86 2.75
CA ASP A 291 12.35 27.16 2.13
C ASP A 291 11.88 27.09 0.68
N ASP A 292 10.71 27.66 0.42
CA ASP A 292 10.11 27.69 -0.91
C ASP A 292 10.41 28.97 -1.68
N ARG A 293 11.46 29.73 -1.31
CA ARG A 293 11.84 31.03 -1.90
C ARG A 293 11.72 31.06 -3.44
N GLY A 294 10.55 31.48 -3.93
CA GLY A 294 10.21 31.63 -5.36
C GLY A 294 9.58 30.41 -6.06
N LYS A 295 9.28 29.33 -5.33
CA LYS A 295 8.62 28.10 -5.82
C LYS A 295 7.23 27.95 -5.19
N SER A 296 6.33 27.31 -5.93
CA SER A 296 4.96 27.03 -5.48
C SER A 296 4.83 25.55 -5.17
N VAL A 297 5.32 25.14 -3.99
CA VAL A 297 5.15 23.76 -3.49
C VAL A 297 4.01 23.74 -2.48
N ILE A 298 3.03 22.87 -2.72
CA ILE A 298 1.89 22.64 -1.82
C ILE A 298 1.90 21.18 -1.39
N VAL A 299 1.67 20.94 -0.10
CA VAL A 299 1.44 19.61 0.43
C VAL A 299 -0.06 19.40 0.55
N ILE A 300 -0.58 18.32 -0.06
CA ILE A 300 -1.97 17.92 0.09
C ILE A 300 -1.96 16.55 0.78
N ALA A 301 -2.80 16.35 1.80
CA ALA A 301 -2.94 15.05 2.44
C ALA A 301 -4.41 14.62 2.41
N ALA A 302 -4.66 13.33 2.21
CA ALA A 302 -6.00 12.76 2.28
C ALA A 302 -6.09 11.77 3.44
N THR A 303 -7.20 11.83 4.16
CA THR A 303 -7.51 10.90 5.25
C THR A 303 -8.99 10.53 5.24
N ASN A 304 -9.30 9.33 5.71
CA ASN A 304 -10.66 8.91 6.01
C ASN A 304 -11.04 9.07 7.49
N ARG A 305 -10.05 9.38 8.35
CA ARG A 305 -10.16 9.40 9.81
C ARG A 305 -9.45 10.63 10.38
N ALA A 306 -10.02 11.81 10.12
CA ALA A 306 -9.42 13.08 10.53
C ALA A 306 -9.22 13.18 12.06
N GLU A 307 -10.13 12.57 12.83
CA GLU A 307 -10.08 12.46 14.28
C GLU A 307 -8.91 11.61 14.81
N ALA A 308 -8.39 10.71 13.98
CA ALA A 308 -7.28 9.84 14.31
C ALA A 308 -5.91 10.50 14.06
N LEU A 309 -5.85 11.65 13.40
CA LEU A 309 -4.57 12.31 13.08
C LEU A 309 -3.91 12.98 14.31
N ASP A 310 -2.57 13.02 14.33
CA ASP A 310 -1.81 13.82 15.30
C ASP A 310 -2.25 15.31 15.20
N PRO A 311 -2.82 15.90 16.28
CA PRO A 311 -3.27 17.29 16.27
C PRO A 311 -2.16 18.30 15.97
N ALA A 312 -0.89 17.92 16.11
CA ALA A 312 0.23 18.74 15.68
C ALA A 312 0.17 19.08 14.19
N LEU A 313 -0.30 18.16 13.33
CA LEU A 313 -0.41 18.39 11.88
C LEU A 313 -1.46 19.44 11.52
N LEU A 314 -2.47 19.62 12.39
CA LEU A 314 -3.58 20.57 12.21
C LEU A 314 -3.28 21.97 12.78
N ARG A 315 -2.08 22.20 13.32
CA ARG A 315 -1.72 23.51 13.87
C ARG A 315 -1.48 24.53 12.75
N PRO A 316 -1.76 25.83 12.99
CA PRO A 316 -1.53 26.88 12.01
C PRO A 316 -0.08 26.89 11.48
N GLY A 317 0.06 26.89 10.16
CA GLY A 317 1.31 26.80 9.42
C GLY A 317 1.59 25.48 8.72
N ARG A 318 0.73 24.48 8.96
CA ARG A 318 0.88 23.10 8.45
C ARG A 318 -0.30 22.80 7.53
N PHE A 319 -1.25 21.97 7.94
CA PHE A 319 -2.51 21.82 7.21
C PHE A 319 -3.49 22.94 7.60
N ASP A 320 -3.24 24.13 7.06
CA ASP A 320 -4.02 25.34 7.32
C ASP A 320 -5.41 25.31 6.69
N TRP A 321 -5.55 24.60 5.57
CA TRP A 321 -6.80 24.47 4.85
C TRP A 321 -7.34 23.06 4.96
N GLU A 322 -8.64 22.97 5.20
CA GLU A 322 -9.38 21.72 5.14
C GLU A 322 -10.43 21.80 4.03
N ILE A 323 -10.51 20.75 3.22
CA ILE A 323 -11.56 20.55 2.22
C ILE A 323 -12.30 19.25 2.59
N PRO A 324 -13.51 19.35 3.18
CA PRO A 324 -14.29 18.19 3.56
C PRO A 324 -15.02 17.60 2.36
N PHE A 325 -14.92 16.28 2.20
CA PHE A 325 -15.62 15.50 1.19
C PHE A 325 -16.76 14.72 1.88
N GLY A 326 -17.98 15.22 1.76
CA GLY A 326 -19.17 14.48 2.21
C GLY A 326 -19.53 13.31 1.29
N MET A 327 -20.49 12.50 1.74
CA MET A 327 -21.20 11.60 0.84
C MET A 327 -21.94 12.43 -0.23
N PRO A 328 -21.97 11.99 -1.50
CA PRO A 328 -22.54 12.80 -2.57
C PRO A 328 -24.06 12.99 -2.38
N THR A 329 -24.52 14.22 -2.56
CA THR A 329 -25.96 14.57 -2.58
C THR A 329 -26.65 14.00 -3.82
N LEU A 330 -27.98 14.01 -3.89
CA LEU A 330 -28.71 13.57 -5.09
C LEU A 330 -28.19 14.24 -6.37
N SER A 331 -27.95 15.56 -6.33
CA SER A 331 -27.41 16.30 -7.46
C SER A 331 -25.99 15.86 -7.80
N ASP A 332 -25.15 15.60 -6.80
CA ASP A 332 -23.78 15.12 -7.03
C ASP A 332 -23.79 13.74 -7.67
N ARG A 333 -24.64 12.82 -7.18
CA ARG A 333 -24.76 11.46 -7.71
C ARG A 333 -25.15 11.48 -9.18
N LEU A 334 -26.14 12.31 -9.54
CA LEU A 334 -26.56 12.48 -10.93
C LEU A 334 -25.41 12.99 -11.82
N GLU A 335 -24.68 14.01 -11.37
CA GLU A 335 -23.55 14.57 -12.12
C GLU A 335 -22.39 13.58 -12.24
N ILE A 336 -22.08 12.81 -11.19
CA ILE A 336 -21.08 11.73 -11.23
C ILE A 336 -21.45 10.68 -12.29
N LEU A 337 -22.71 10.25 -12.31
CA LEU A 337 -23.21 9.29 -13.29
C LEU A 337 -23.12 9.86 -14.72
N LYS A 338 -23.53 11.11 -14.94
CA LYS A 338 -23.48 11.79 -16.25
C LYS A 338 -22.07 11.96 -16.77
N VAL A 339 -21.15 12.43 -15.93
CA VAL A 339 -19.73 12.62 -16.31
C VAL A 339 -19.07 11.29 -16.68
N ARG A 340 -19.46 10.19 -16.03
CA ARG A 340 -18.95 8.86 -16.40
C ARG A 340 -19.59 8.35 -17.68
N ALA A 341 -20.90 8.54 -17.86
CA ALA A 341 -21.63 8.17 -19.07
C ALA A 341 -21.05 8.83 -20.34
N SER A 342 -20.66 10.11 -20.26
CA SER A 342 -20.12 10.86 -21.40
C SER A 342 -18.80 10.31 -21.97
N LYS A 343 -18.12 9.43 -21.21
CA LYS A 343 -16.88 8.75 -21.61
C LYS A 343 -17.11 7.34 -22.13
N LEU A 344 -18.37 6.89 -22.17
CA LEU A 344 -18.76 5.54 -22.54
C LEU A 344 -19.68 5.59 -23.77
N VAL A 345 -19.81 4.46 -24.45
CA VAL A 345 -20.77 4.30 -25.54
C VAL A 345 -22.07 3.76 -24.93
N THR A 346 -23.06 4.63 -24.80
CA THR A 346 -24.36 4.30 -24.17
C THR A 346 -25.53 4.50 -25.12
N SER A 347 -26.69 3.96 -24.76
CA SER A 347 -27.97 4.38 -25.33
C SER A 347 -28.27 5.84 -24.99
N SER A 348 -29.14 6.47 -25.77
CA SER A 348 -29.59 7.85 -25.53
C SER A 348 -30.55 7.98 -24.34
N ASP A 349 -31.29 6.91 -24.06
CA ASP A 349 -32.23 6.84 -22.94
C ASP A 349 -31.60 5.99 -21.82
N LEU A 350 -31.20 6.66 -20.74
CA LEU A 350 -30.59 6.06 -19.56
C LEU A 350 -31.31 6.59 -18.32
N PRO A 351 -31.75 5.72 -17.40
CA PRO A 351 -32.48 6.13 -16.20
C PRO A 351 -31.55 6.69 -15.10
N LEU A 352 -30.74 7.69 -15.41
CA LEU A 352 -29.70 8.20 -14.50
C LEU A 352 -30.30 8.88 -13.26
N GLU A 353 -31.43 9.56 -13.42
CA GLU A 353 -32.18 10.20 -12.33
C GLU A 353 -32.72 9.16 -11.34
N ASP A 354 -33.25 8.04 -11.84
CA ASP A 354 -33.73 6.95 -11.00
C ASP A 354 -32.58 6.28 -10.25
N VAL A 355 -31.47 5.99 -10.95
CA VAL A 355 -30.26 5.43 -10.34
C VAL A 355 -29.71 6.37 -9.27
N ALA A 356 -29.66 7.69 -9.52
CA ALA A 356 -29.20 8.67 -8.53
C ALA A 356 -30.10 8.71 -7.28
N THR A 357 -31.41 8.49 -7.45
CA THR A 357 -32.38 8.42 -6.35
C THR A 357 -32.19 7.16 -5.51
N LEU A 358 -32.01 6.01 -6.16
CA LEU A 358 -31.84 4.71 -5.49
C LEU A 358 -30.48 4.52 -4.80
N THR A 359 -29.49 5.33 -5.16
CA THR A 359 -28.11 5.22 -4.66
C THR A 359 -27.80 6.15 -3.48
N GLU A 360 -28.81 6.46 -2.65
CA GLU A 360 -28.59 7.22 -1.42
C GLU A 360 -27.56 6.53 -0.50
N GLY A 361 -26.62 7.32 0.02
CA GLY A 361 -25.53 6.83 0.85
C GLY A 361 -24.43 6.08 0.09
N TRP A 362 -24.41 6.10 -1.25
CA TRP A 362 -23.32 5.54 -2.04
C TRP A 362 -22.22 6.57 -2.28
N SER A 363 -20.98 6.11 -2.25
CA SER A 363 -19.79 6.90 -2.59
C SER A 363 -19.65 7.09 -4.10
N ALA A 364 -18.83 8.07 -4.51
CA ALA A 364 -18.53 8.28 -5.94
C ALA A 364 -17.89 7.04 -6.60
N ALA A 365 -17.10 6.27 -5.83
CA ALA A 365 -16.51 5.01 -6.27
C ALA A 365 -17.58 3.94 -6.55
N GLU A 366 -18.58 3.79 -5.66
CA GLU A 366 -19.69 2.85 -5.87
C GLU A 366 -20.56 3.24 -7.07
N LEU A 367 -20.86 4.53 -7.25
CA LEU A 367 -21.57 5.03 -8.44
C LEU A 367 -20.80 4.74 -9.72
N THR A 368 -19.47 4.90 -9.69
CA THR A 368 -18.61 4.59 -10.83
C THR A 368 -18.57 3.08 -11.09
N ALA A 369 -18.68 2.25 -10.05
CA ALA A 369 -18.70 0.80 -10.18
C ALA A 369 -19.96 0.29 -10.93
N ILE A 370 -21.08 1.01 -10.86
CA ILE A 370 -22.29 0.70 -11.66
C ILE A 370 -21.93 0.66 -13.15
N TRP A 371 -21.17 1.64 -13.64
CA TRP A 371 -20.76 1.67 -15.04
C TRP A 371 -19.84 0.51 -15.42
N THR A 372 -18.95 0.09 -14.51
CA THR A 372 -18.09 -1.08 -14.74
C THR A 372 -18.92 -2.35 -14.85
N GLU A 373 -19.85 -2.58 -13.93
CA GLU A 373 -20.72 -3.75 -13.96
C GLU A 373 -21.65 -3.73 -15.19
N ALA A 374 -22.20 -2.56 -15.56
CA ALA A 374 -23.07 -2.41 -16.73
C ALA A 374 -22.31 -2.70 -18.03
N ALA A 375 -21.05 -2.25 -18.14
CA ALA A 375 -20.19 -2.57 -19.27
C ALA A 375 -19.90 -4.07 -19.38
N LEU A 376 -19.72 -4.77 -18.24
CA LEU A 376 -19.52 -6.22 -18.24
C LEU A 376 -20.77 -6.99 -18.68
N VAL A 377 -21.97 -6.53 -18.30
CA VAL A 377 -23.23 -7.11 -18.78
C VAL A 377 -23.36 -6.93 -20.29
N ALA A 378 -23.20 -5.70 -20.78
CA ALA A 378 -23.29 -5.39 -22.20
C ALA A 378 -22.28 -6.19 -23.04
N ALA A 379 -21.02 -6.26 -22.58
CA ALA A 379 -19.98 -7.03 -23.25
C ALA A 379 -20.26 -8.54 -23.21
N GLY A 380 -20.79 -9.06 -22.10
CA GLY A 380 -21.19 -10.45 -21.96
C GLY A 380 -22.28 -10.87 -22.95
N ASP A 381 -23.18 -9.95 -23.28
CA ASP A 381 -24.22 -10.12 -24.29
C ASP A 381 -23.75 -9.79 -25.72
N ASN A 382 -22.45 -9.57 -25.90
CA ASN A 382 -21.82 -9.21 -27.18
C ASN A 382 -22.41 -7.93 -27.80
N ARG A 383 -22.81 -6.96 -26.97
CA ARG A 383 -23.31 -5.64 -27.37
C ARG A 383 -22.19 -4.59 -27.32
N GLU A 384 -22.25 -3.64 -28.26
CA GLU A 384 -21.28 -2.53 -28.36
C GLU A 384 -21.68 -1.28 -27.57
N ARG A 385 -22.87 -1.29 -26.94
CA ARG A 385 -23.42 -0.15 -26.20
C ARG A 385 -24.07 -0.60 -24.89
N ILE A 386 -23.88 0.21 -23.85
CA ILE A 386 -24.54 0.04 -22.55
C ILE A 386 -25.96 0.63 -22.65
N ALA A 387 -26.96 -0.15 -22.28
CA ALA A 387 -28.37 0.21 -22.27
C ALA A 387 -28.89 0.42 -20.82
N GLY A 388 -30.08 1.00 -20.68
CA GLY A 388 -30.71 1.22 -19.37
C GLY A 388 -30.92 -0.06 -18.54
N GLU A 389 -31.22 -1.19 -19.20
CA GLU A 389 -31.36 -2.49 -18.54
C GLU A 389 -30.06 -2.99 -17.89
N ASP A 390 -28.90 -2.66 -18.48
CA ASP A 390 -27.59 -2.98 -17.90
C ASP A 390 -27.35 -2.24 -16.59
N LEU A 391 -27.80 -0.98 -16.51
CA LEU A 391 -27.69 -0.17 -15.29
C LEU A 391 -28.52 -0.76 -14.15
N ALA A 392 -29.69 -1.32 -14.45
CA ALA A 392 -30.53 -1.99 -13.44
C ALA A 392 -29.81 -3.23 -12.88
N VAL A 393 -29.30 -4.10 -13.75
CA VAL A 393 -28.54 -5.29 -13.33
C VAL A 393 -27.26 -4.90 -12.57
N ALA A 394 -26.55 -3.88 -13.06
CA ALA A 394 -25.34 -3.37 -12.44
C ALA A 394 -25.60 -2.78 -11.05
N TYR A 395 -26.66 -2.00 -10.90
CA TYR A 395 -27.09 -1.46 -9.61
C TYR A 395 -27.30 -2.59 -8.61
N GLU A 396 -28.04 -3.65 -8.97
CA GLU A 396 -28.24 -4.79 -8.07
C GLU A 396 -26.93 -5.48 -7.69
N ARG A 397 -26.01 -5.67 -8.65
CA ARG A 397 -24.71 -6.30 -8.39
C ARG A 397 -23.86 -5.49 -7.43
N VAL A 398 -23.81 -4.17 -7.60
CA VAL A 398 -23.06 -3.30 -6.68
C VAL A 398 -23.75 -3.24 -5.32
N ALA A 399 -25.08 -3.15 -5.28
CA ALA A 399 -25.85 -3.10 -4.03
C ALA A 399 -25.70 -4.35 -3.16
N ARG A 400 -25.48 -5.53 -3.77
CA ARG A 400 -25.26 -6.79 -3.05
C ARG A 400 -23.84 -6.97 -2.51
N LYS A 401 -22.87 -6.16 -2.95
CA LYS A 401 -21.50 -6.23 -2.39
C LYS A 401 -21.56 -5.77 -0.93
N PRO A 402 -20.94 -6.51 0.01
CA PRO A 402 -20.95 -6.13 1.41
C PRO A 402 -20.33 -4.73 1.56
N ARG A 403 -21.13 -3.77 2.02
CA ARG A 403 -20.63 -2.44 2.36
C ARG A 403 -19.74 -2.60 3.58
N ARG A 404 -18.48 -2.15 3.49
CA ARG A 404 -17.63 -2.02 4.67
C ARG A 404 -18.28 -0.94 5.55
N SER A 405 -18.96 -1.36 6.61
CA SER A 405 -19.55 -0.44 7.58
C SER A 405 -18.43 0.38 8.22
N ILE A 406 -18.53 1.69 8.13
CA ILE A 406 -17.77 2.60 8.99
C ILE A 406 -18.49 2.55 10.33
N SER A 407 -18.11 1.61 11.20
CA SER A 407 -18.61 1.56 12.57
C SER A 407 -18.00 2.73 13.34
N GLY A 408 -18.79 3.80 13.46
CA GLY A 408 -18.48 5.01 14.22
C GLY A 408 -19.74 5.55 14.87
N GLU A 409 -20.50 4.70 15.55
CA GLU A 409 -21.46 5.12 16.57
C GLU A 409 -21.03 4.44 17.87
N GLY A 410 -20.28 5.19 18.68
CA GLY A 410 -20.15 4.95 20.11
C GLY A 410 -21.08 5.93 20.80
N GLU A 411 -22.05 5.39 21.55
CA GLU A 411 -22.88 6.10 22.52
C GLU A 411 -22.05 6.89 23.56
#